data_AF-A0A149ZQX5-F1
#
_entry.id   AF-A0A149ZQX5-F1
#
_cell.length_a   1.000
_cell.length_b   1.000
_cell.length_c   1.000
_cell.angle_alpha   90.00
_cell.angle_beta   90.00
_cell.angle_gamma   90.00
#
_symmetry.space_group_name_H-M   'P 1'
#
loop_
_entity.id
_entity.type
_entity.pdbx_description
1 polymer ?
#
loop_
_entity_poly.entity_id
_entity_poly.type
_entity_poly.pdbx_seq_one_letter_code
_entity_poly.pdbx_strand_id
1 'polypeptide(L)' 'MIAEEPTRKLVKRLKAAGFTAERTEGSHTFWVGPNGAAVSVPDGHKTISPGVVRKVNKAIEASKQ' A
#
# COMPACT_ATOMS: atom_id res chain seq x y z
N MET A 1 0.18 17.95 -4.41
CA MET A 1 1.26 17.51 -3.50
C MET A 1 0.72 16.35 -2.68
N ILE A 2 1.46 15.24 -2.54
CA ILE A 2 1.08 14.14 -1.65
C ILE A 2 1.88 14.34 -0.36
N ALA A 3 1.22 14.28 0.79
CA ALA A 3 1.88 14.40 2.10
C ALA A 3 2.32 13.01 2.60
N GLU A 4 3.22 13.00 3.59
CA GLU A 4 3.45 11.79 4.36
C GLU A 4 2.19 11.40 5.14
N GLU A 5 2.02 10.10 5.38
CA GLU A 5 0.81 9.63 6.04
C GLU A 5 1.12 8.47 7.01
N PRO A 6 0.39 8.35 8.14
CA PRO A 6 0.50 7.20 9.00
C PRO A 6 0.25 5.89 8.24
N THR A 7 1.16 4.92 8.40
CA THR A 7 1.11 3.59 7.77
C THR A 7 -0.26 2.93 7.96
N ARG A 8 -0.83 3.06 9.16
CA ARG A 8 -2.15 2.49 9.49
C ARG A 8 -3.26 2.98 8.56
N LYS A 9 -3.23 4.26 8.13
CA LYS A 9 -4.24 4.80 7.21
C LYS A 9 -4.05 4.26 5.79
N LEU A 10 -2.80 4.09 5.35
CA LEU A 10 -2.48 3.51 4.06
C LEU A 10 -2.89 2.03 3.99
N VAL A 11 -2.59 1.26 5.02
CA VAL A 11 -3.02 -0.15 5.15
C VAL A 11 -4.55 -0.27 5.15
N LYS A 12 -5.27 0.63 5.84
CA LYS A 12 -6.74 0.66 5.79
C LYS A 12 -7.28 0.89 4.37
N ARG A 13 -6.67 1.80 3.59
CA ARG A 13 -7.07 2.05 2.21
C ARG A 13 -6.78 0.87 1.28
N LEU A 14 -5.64 0.20 1.46
CA LEU A 14 -5.32 -1.03 0.74
C LEU A 14 -6.37 -2.12 1.00
N LYS A 15 -6.67 -2.40 2.28
CA LYS A 15 -7.72 -3.37 2.64
C LYS A 15 -9.09 -2.99 2.08
N ALA A 16 -9.46 -1.70 2.15
CA ALA A 16 -10.72 -1.20 1.61
C ALA A 16 -10.80 -1.33 0.07
N ALA A 17 -9.65 -1.30 -0.62
CA ALA A 17 -9.55 -1.55 -2.05
C ALA A 17 -9.47 -3.05 -2.41
N GLY A 18 -9.57 -3.95 -1.44
CA GLY A 18 -9.53 -5.40 -1.65
C GLY A 18 -8.12 -5.98 -1.74
N PHE A 19 -7.08 -5.24 -1.36
CA PHE A 19 -5.73 -5.80 -1.28
C PHE A 19 -5.57 -6.67 -0.04
N THR A 20 -4.88 -7.80 -0.21
CA THR A 20 -4.49 -8.73 0.84
C THR A 20 -2.98 -8.73 1.00
N ALA A 21 -2.51 -8.92 2.23
CA ALA A 21 -1.08 -9.09 2.50
C ALA A 21 -0.69 -10.52 2.12
N GLU A 22 0.25 -10.67 1.19
CA GLU A 22 0.72 -11.98 0.71
C GLU A 22 1.93 -12.45 1.49
N ARG A 23 2.95 -11.58 1.61
CA ARG A 23 4.20 -11.89 2.32
C ARG A 23 4.75 -10.66 3.00
N THR A 24 5.38 -10.86 4.15
CA THR A 24 6.13 -9.82 4.85
C THR A 24 7.58 -10.23 4.89
N GLU A 25 8.45 -9.34 4.40
CA GLU A 25 9.89 -9.51 4.40
C GLU A 25 10.52 -8.34 5.17
N GLY A 26 11.01 -8.63 6.38
CA GLY A 26 11.54 -7.61 7.28
C GLY A 26 10.50 -6.55 7.62
N SER A 27 10.77 -5.29 7.26
CA SER A 27 9.88 -4.15 7.51
C SER A 27 8.91 -3.84 6.35
N HIS A 28 8.86 -4.72 5.34
CA HIS A 28 8.07 -4.52 4.13
C HIS A 28 7.04 -5.64 3.96
N THR A 29 5.78 -5.27 3.78
CA THR A 29 4.71 -6.20 3.41
C THR A 29 4.34 -6.03 1.95
N PHE A 30 4.33 -7.13 1.21
CA PHE A 30 3.76 -7.23 -0.13
C PHE A 30 2.25 -7.37 -0.05
N TRP A 31 1.56 -6.48 -0.75
CA TRP A 31 0.12 -6.45 -0.88
C TRP A 31 -0.27 -6.80 -2.31
N VAL A 32 -1.22 -7.72 -2.47
CA VAL A 32 -1.76 -8.16 -3.75
C VAL A 32 -3.23 -7.79 -3.83
N GLY A 33 -3.63 -7.17 -4.93
CA GLY A 33 -4.98 -6.73 -5.22
C GLY A 33 -5.72 -7.72 -6.12
N PRO A 34 -7.04 -7.55 -6.28
CA PRO A 34 -7.91 -8.48 -7.00
C PRO A 34 -7.56 -8.65 -8.49
N ASN A 35 -7.03 -7.62 -9.14
CA ASN A 35 -6.69 -7.63 -10.57
C ASN A 35 -5.20 -7.93 -10.82
N GLY A 36 -4.51 -8.58 -9.87
CA GLY A 36 -3.08 -8.90 -9.96
C GLY A 36 -2.14 -7.71 -9.68
N ALA A 37 -2.68 -6.54 -9.35
CA ALA A 37 -1.88 -5.40 -8.92
C ALA A 37 -1.15 -5.71 -7.61
N ALA A 38 0.16 -5.52 -7.56
CA ALA A 38 0.96 -5.76 -6.35
C ALA A 38 1.74 -4.53 -5.93
N VAL A 39 1.87 -4.30 -4.62
CA VAL A 39 2.65 -3.19 -4.06
C VAL A 39 3.36 -3.60 -2.77
N SER A 40 4.65 -3.27 -2.66
CA SER A 40 5.43 -3.42 -1.43
C SER A 40 5.29 -2.16 -0.58
N VAL A 41 4.84 -2.32 0.66
CA VAL A 41 4.61 -1.25 1.63
C VAL A 41 5.57 -1.42 2.80
N PRO A 42 6.39 -0.40 3.14
CA PRO A 42 7.28 -0.42 4.28
C PRO A 42 6.50 -0.17 5.58
N ASP A 43 5.74 -1.16 6.02
CA ASP A 43 4.81 -1.07 7.15
C ASP A 43 5.45 -1.22 8.53
N GLY A 44 6.76 -1.51 8.58
CA GLY A 44 7.55 -1.43 9.81
C GLY A 44 7.71 0.00 10.36
N HIS A 45 7.47 1.02 9.54
CA HIS A 45 7.55 2.42 9.96
C HIS A 45 6.18 2.95 10.41
N LYS A 46 6.17 3.97 11.28
CA LYS A 46 4.92 4.63 11.72
C LYS A 46 4.34 5.54 10.63
N THR A 47 5.20 6.11 9.79
CA THR A 47 4.86 7.05 8.72
C THR A 47 5.42 6.57 7.39
N ILE A 48 4.68 6.85 6.32
CA ILE A 48 5.04 6.52 4.95
C ILE A 48 5.34 7.80 4.19
N SER A 49 6.46 7.81 3.48
CA SER A 49 6.86 8.96 2.68
C SER A 49 5.90 9.22 1.50
N PRO A 50 5.79 10.48 1.04
CA PRO A 50 4.91 10.85 -0.06
C PRO A 50 5.04 10.00 -1.33
N GLY A 51 6.27 9.59 -1.66
CA GLY A 51 6.57 8.80 -2.85
C GLY A 51 5.94 7.41 -2.79
N VAL A 52 5.93 6.79 -1.60
CA VAL A 52 5.32 5.47 -1.39
C VAL A 52 3.80 5.60 -1.37
N VAL A 53 3.25 6.64 -0.72
CA VAL A 53 1.80 6.92 -0.78
C VAL A 53 1.34 7.07 -2.24
N ARG A 54 2.11 7.76 -3.09
CA ARG A 54 1.82 7.90 -4.52
C ARG A 54 1.81 6.54 -5.24
N LYS A 55 2.79 5.68 -4.97
CA LYS A 55 2.86 4.34 -5.57
C LYS A 55 1.66 3.48 -5.18
N VAL A 56 1.27 3.50 -3.91
CA VAL A 56 0.12 2.75 -3.41
C VAL A 56 -1.18 3.25 -4.01
N ASN A 57 -1.39 4.56 -4.09
CA ASN A 57 -2.58 5.12 -4.75
C ASN A 57 -2.67 4.68 -6.22
N LYS A 58 -1.55 4.70 -6.95
CA LYS A 58 -1.51 4.19 -8.33
C LYS A 58 -1.85 2.70 -8.42
N ALA A 59 -1.36 1.89 -7.50
CA ALA A 59 -1.69 0.46 -7.46
C ALA A 59 -3.18 0.25 -7.19
N ILE A 60 -3.78 1.02 -6.27
CA ILE A 60 -5.21 0.98 -5.98
C ILE A 60 -6.05 1.45 -7.17
N GLU A 61 -5.61 2.47 -7.90
CA GLU A 61 -6.30 2.90 -9.13
C GLU A 61 -6.21 1.83 -10.22
N ALA A 62 -5.04 1.22 -10.40
CA ALA A 62 -4.85 0.13 -11.35
C ALA A 62 -5.68 -1.12 -11.00
N SER A 63 -5.91 -1.40 -9.70
CA SER A 63 -6.70 -2.56 -9.28
C SER A 63 -8.21 -2.37 -9.41
N LYS A 64 -8.69 -1.17 -9.75
CA LYS A 64 -10.12 -0.88 -9.96
C LYS A 64 -10.57 -1.00 -11.41
N GLN A 65 -9.62 -1.11 -12.35
CA GLN A 65 -9.89 -1.20 -13.79
C GLN A 65 -10.11 -2.63 -14.24
#